data_AF-A0ABD0RG79-F1
#
_entry.id   AF-A0ABD0RG79-F1
#
_cell.length_a   1.000
_cell.length_b   1.000
_cell.length_c   1.000
_cell.angle_alpha   90.00
_cell.angle_beta   90.00
_cell.angle_gamma   90.00
#
_symmetry.space_group_name_H-M   'P 1'
#
loop_
_entity.id
_entity.type
_entity.pdbx_description
1 polymer ?
#
loop_
_entity_poly.entity_id
_entity_poly.type
_entity_poly.pdbx_seq_one_letter_code
_entity_poly.pdbx_strand_id
1 'polypeptide(L)'
;KSVVVEYGGSVAVNCTASVQHYGMGWEAIEGQVDKTSASVITWNVSDLREWDIKPYCYINYNITHDKPCQVELPVTIYNSVSISTVNHSGPMIEGEQYELQCDVLDVAPLQYLTVKWYKGQTLLNQTTFTDTSITPVNKTATILITADRADDGAQYRCEAELKLGAEGPQPPPVKTSEPLSITVH
;
A
#
# COMPACT_ATOMS: atom_id res chain seq x y z
N LYS A 1 13.38 1.71 8.15
CA LYS A 1 12.32 2.67 7.80
C LYS A 1 11.88 2.41 6.37
N SER A 2 10.58 2.25 6.13
CA SER A 2 9.99 2.20 4.78
C SER A 2 8.84 3.18 4.65
N VAL A 3 8.40 3.45 3.43
CA VAL A 3 7.26 4.31 3.13
C VAL A 3 6.28 3.65 2.20
N VAL A 4 5.02 4.04 2.35
CA VAL A 4 3.91 3.57 1.53
C VAL A 4 3.20 4.78 0.95
N VAL A 5 2.90 4.71 -0.34
CA VAL A 5 2.39 5.82 -1.12
C VAL A 5 1.37 5.32 -2.13
N GLU A 6 0.31 6.08 -2.33
CA GLU A 6 -0.65 5.78 -3.38
C GLU A 6 -0.01 6.03 -4.76
N TYR A 7 -0.39 5.27 -5.78
CA TYR A 7 0.08 5.52 -7.14
C TYR A 7 -0.31 6.93 -7.60
N GLY A 8 0.69 7.71 -8.02
CA GLY A 8 0.55 9.14 -8.32
C GLY A 8 0.37 10.05 -7.11
N GLY A 9 0.56 9.52 -5.90
CA GLY A 9 0.61 10.28 -4.66
C GLY A 9 1.96 10.96 -4.44
N SER A 10 2.01 11.86 -3.46
CA SER A 10 3.24 12.55 -3.05
C SER A 10 3.92 11.84 -1.86
N VAL A 11 5.25 11.78 -1.86
CA VAL A 11 6.07 11.24 -0.77
C VAL A 11 7.24 12.16 -0.45
N ALA A 12 7.54 12.33 0.84
CA ALA A 12 8.68 13.09 1.32
C ALA A 12 9.37 12.38 2.50
N VAL A 13 10.68 12.14 2.39
CA VAL A 13 11.46 11.45 3.42
C VAL A 13 12.77 12.17 3.71
N ASN A 14 13.03 12.45 4.99
CA ASN A 14 14.26 13.07 5.44
C ASN A 14 15.36 12.03 5.62
N CYS A 15 16.54 12.34 5.09
CA CYS A 15 17.80 11.75 5.47
C CYS A 15 18.58 12.72 6.36
N THR A 16 19.16 12.21 7.44
CA THR A 16 19.83 13.04 8.46
C THR A 16 21.19 12.44 8.78
N ALA A 17 22.24 13.27 8.66
CA ALA A 17 23.58 12.93 9.08
C ALA A 17 23.81 13.43 10.52
N SER A 18 24.19 12.53 11.42
CA SER A 18 24.55 12.86 12.81
C SER A 18 26.06 12.99 13.05
N VAL A 19 26.86 12.79 11.99
CA VAL A 19 28.32 12.82 12.02
C VAL A 19 28.84 13.83 11.01
N GLN A 20 30.07 14.29 11.19
CA GLN A 20 30.73 15.14 10.19
C GLN A 20 30.85 14.38 8.86
N HIS A 21 30.51 15.04 7.77
CA HIS A 21 30.57 14.48 6.42
C HIS A 21 31.08 15.51 5.40
N TYR A 22 31.55 15.01 4.27
CA TYR A 22 32.03 15.77 3.12
C TYR A 22 30.96 15.89 2.01
N GLY A 23 29.78 15.33 2.25
CA GLY A 23 28.60 15.51 1.42
C GLY A 23 27.57 14.43 1.67
N MET A 24 26.30 14.74 1.44
CA MET A 24 25.21 13.78 1.43
C MET A 24 24.24 14.07 0.28
N GLY A 25 23.53 13.04 -0.18
CA GLY A 25 22.60 13.13 -1.30
C GLY A 25 21.58 12.00 -1.29
N TRP A 26 20.62 12.09 -2.20
CA TRP A 26 19.67 11.01 -2.50
C TRP A 26 19.85 10.58 -3.95
N GLU A 27 20.04 9.28 -4.16
CA GLU A 27 20.01 8.68 -5.48
C GLU A 27 18.67 7.98 -5.68
N ALA A 28 17.98 8.29 -6.77
CA ALA A 28 16.70 7.71 -7.14
C ALA A 28 16.41 7.99 -8.62
N ILE A 29 15.55 7.20 -9.24
CA ILE A 29 15.07 7.43 -10.61
C ILE A 29 14.27 8.75 -10.68
N GLU A 30 13.50 9.06 -9.63
CA GLU A 30 12.73 10.29 -9.49
C GLU A 30 13.10 11.03 -8.21
N GLY A 31 13.13 12.36 -8.25
CA GLY A 31 13.35 13.20 -7.07
C GLY A 31 14.77 13.18 -6.50
N GLN A 32 15.79 12.82 -7.32
CA GLN A 32 17.20 12.84 -6.89
C GLN A 32 17.59 14.16 -6.21
N VAL A 33 18.47 14.07 -5.23
CA VAL A 33 19.00 15.25 -4.52
C VAL A 33 20.51 15.26 -4.67
N ASP A 34 21.01 16.26 -5.39
CA ASP A 34 22.44 16.47 -5.60
C ASP A 34 23.19 16.59 -4.28
N LYS A 35 24.47 16.20 -4.32
CA LYS A 35 25.33 16.22 -3.14
C LYS A 35 25.43 17.61 -2.51
N THR A 36 25.14 17.70 -1.22
CA THR A 36 25.15 18.93 -0.43
C THR A 36 25.90 18.76 0.90
N SER A 37 26.34 19.87 1.50
CA SER A 37 26.95 19.93 2.83
C SER A 37 25.94 20.07 3.98
N ALA A 38 24.64 20.15 3.67
CA ALA A 38 23.59 20.17 4.68
C ALA A 38 23.58 18.86 5.50
N SER A 39 23.19 18.93 6.77
CA SER A 39 23.08 17.76 7.65
C SER A 39 21.72 17.06 7.56
N VAL A 40 20.74 17.69 6.89
CA VAL A 40 19.42 17.13 6.61
C VAL A 40 19.06 17.46 5.18
N ILE A 41 18.62 16.44 4.43
CA ILE A 41 18.08 16.58 3.09
C ILE A 41 16.81 15.76 2.95
N THR A 42 15.89 16.20 2.10
CA THR A 42 14.60 15.54 1.89
C THR A 42 14.52 15.02 0.48
N TRP A 43 14.29 13.72 0.32
CA TRP A 43 13.82 13.16 -0.94
C TRP A 43 12.34 13.46 -1.05
N ASN A 44 11.91 14.09 -2.14
CA ASN A 44 10.53 14.51 -2.34
C ASN A 44 10.10 14.24 -3.80
N VAL A 45 8.99 13.53 -3.95
CA VAL A 45 8.34 13.27 -5.25
C VAL A 45 6.87 13.59 -5.11
N SER A 46 6.36 14.48 -5.96
CA SER A 46 4.97 14.98 -5.86
C SER A 46 3.93 14.09 -6.54
N ASP A 47 4.34 13.30 -7.54
CA ASP A 47 3.48 12.41 -8.34
C ASP A 47 4.29 11.15 -8.63
N LEU A 48 4.36 10.23 -7.66
CA LEU A 48 5.22 9.05 -7.77
C LEU A 48 4.53 7.94 -8.57
N ARG A 49 5.11 7.62 -9.73
CA ARG A 49 4.59 6.61 -10.67
C ARG A 49 5.60 5.52 -11.05
N GLU A 50 6.85 5.67 -10.65
CA GLU A 50 7.88 4.66 -10.87
C GLU A 50 7.75 3.52 -9.84
N TRP A 51 7.35 2.34 -10.31
CA TRP A 51 7.11 1.16 -9.47
C TRP A 51 8.41 0.52 -8.97
N ASP A 52 9.47 0.55 -9.78
CA ASP A 52 10.75 -0.04 -9.44
C ASP A 52 11.70 0.97 -8.77
N ILE A 53 11.14 2.02 -8.15
CA ILE A 53 11.93 3.05 -7.49
C ILE A 53 12.68 2.48 -6.28
N LYS A 54 14.00 2.67 -6.28
CA LYS A 54 14.89 2.22 -5.21
C LYS A 54 15.71 3.39 -4.69
N PRO A 55 15.05 4.34 -3.99
CA PRO A 55 15.75 5.50 -3.47
C PRO A 55 16.71 5.05 -2.36
N TYR A 56 17.92 5.59 -2.37
CA TYR A 56 18.83 5.43 -1.25
C TYR A 56 19.50 6.75 -0.91
N CYS A 57 19.61 7.01 0.38
CA CYS A 57 20.39 8.13 0.88
C CYS A 57 21.84 7.70 1.04
N TYR A 58 22.78 8.56 0.69
CA TYR A 58 24.19 8.33 0.93
C TYR A 58 24.87 9.49 1.66
N ILE A 59 25.89 9.16 2.45
CA ILE A 59 26.77 10.12 3.10
C ILE A 59 28.25 9.76 2.86
N ASN A 60 29.07 10.78 2.59
CA ASN A 60 30.53 10.64 2.42
C ASN A 60 31.22 11.10 3.70
N TYR A 61 31.56 10.16 4.59
CA TYR A 61 32.20 10.49 5.88
C TYR A 61 33.74 10.66 5.77
N ASN A 62 34.35 10.27 4.65
CA ASN A 62 35.79 10.45 4.40
C ASN A 62 36.04 10.75 2.90
N ILE A 63 36.97 11.66 2.60
CA ILE A 63 37.40 12.00 1.24
C ILE A 63 38.18 10.84 0.60
N THR A 64 38.82 9.98 1.41
CA THR A 64 39.69 8.89 0.94
C THR A 64 39.02 7.52 0.91
N HIS A 65 37.78 7.38 1.38
CA HIS A 65 37.06 6.10 1.31
C HIS A 65 36.23 6.05 0.04
N ASP A 66 36.51 5.06 -0.81
CA ASP A 66 35.84 4.89 -2.10
C ASP A 66 34.36 4.52 -1.97
N LYS A 67 33.91 4.02 -0.82
CA LYS A 67 32.51 3.60 -0.62
C LYS A 67 31.76 4.50 0.38
N PRO A 68 30.73 5.25 -0.07
CA PRO A 68 29.89 6.02 0.82
C PRO A 68 29.02 5.12 1.71
N CYS A 69 28.61 5.63 2.87
CA CYS A 69 27.59 4.97 3.68
C CYS A 69 26.24 5.17 2.99
N GLN A 70 25.51 4.08 2.74
CA GLN A 70 24.26 4.08 1.99
C GLN A 70 23.15 3.47 2.85
N VAL A 71 21.97 4.06 2.80
CA VAL A 71 20.76 3.56 3.45
C VAL A 71 19.65 3.54 2.41
N GLU A 72 19.23 2.33 2.04
CA GLU A 72 18.09 2.14 1.15
C GLU A 72 16.79 2.51 1.86
N LEU A 73 15.86 3.09 1.10
CA LEU A 73 14.50 3.37 1.52
C LEU A 73 13.56 2.46 0.74
N PRO A 74 13.02 1.40 1.36
CA PRO A 74 11.98 0.59 0.73
C PRO A 74 10.72 1.42 0.53
N VAL A 75 10.21 1.44 -0.71
CA VAL A 75 8.98 2.12 -1.12
C VAL A 75 7.97 1.07 -1.54
N THR A 76 6.73 1.20 -1.08
CA THR A 76 5.59 0.34 -1.45
C THR A 76 4.52 1.23 -2.06
N ILE A 77 4.15 0.95 -3.31
CA ILE A 77 3.12 1.71 -4.03
C ILE A 77 1.85 0.86 -4.12
N TYR A 78 0.68 1.48 -3.96
CA TYR A 78 -0.63 0.85 -4.11
C TYR A 78 -1.61 1.80 -4.82
N ASN A 79 -2.58 1.28 -5.58
CA ASN A 79 -3.47 2.14 -6.36
C ASN A 79 -4.91 2.13 -5.80
N SER A 80 -5.72 1.16 -6.19
CA SER A 80 -7.16 1.18 -5.97
C SER A 80 -7.71 -0.11 -5.37
N VAL A 81 -8.80 0.03 -4.62
CA VAL A 81 -9.54 -1.07 -4.01
C VAL A 81 -11.01 -0.89 -4.36
N SER A 82 -11.64 -1.89 -4.95
CA SER A 82 -13.05 -1.86 -5.31
C SER A 82 -13.77 -3.15 -4.92
N ILE A 83 -15.05 -3.04 -4.61
CA ILE A 83 -15.92 -4.16 -4.25
C ILE A 83 -17.06 -4.31 -5.25
N SER A 84 -17.45 -5.55 -5.57
CA SER A 84 -18.56 -5.86 -6.47
C SER A 84 -19.21 -7.22 -6.15
N THR A 85 -20.38 -7.48 -6.74
CA THR A 85 -21.03 -8.80 -6.75
C THR A 85 -20.59 -9.59 -7.98
N VAL A 86 -20.22 -10.86 -7.79
CA VAL A 86 -19.84 -11.75 -8.89
C VAL A 86 -21.09 -12.27 -9.59
N ASN A 87 -21.18 -12.10 -10.92
CA ASN A 87 -22.23 -12.64 -11.79
C ASN A 87 -23.68 -12.37 -11.31
N HIS A 88 -23.87 -11.34 -10.49
CA HIS A 88 -25.18 -10.98 -9.95
C HIS A 88 -25.39 -9.48 -10.05
N SER A 89 -26.62 -9.09 -10.36
CA SER A 89 -27.05 -7.72 -10.43
C SER A 89 -28.47 -7.60 -9.91
N GLY A 90 -28.76 -6.55 -9.15
CA GLY A 90 -30.07 -6.34 -8.53
C GLY A 90 -30.22 -6.99 -7.16
N PRO A 91 -31.46 -7.06 -6.64
CA PRO A 91 -31.73 -7.57 -5.30
C PRO A 91 -31.32 -9.03 -5.12
N MET A 92 -30.87 -9.36 -3.92
CA MET A 92 -30.57 -10.69 -3.44
C MET A 92 -31.84 -11.37 -2.91
N ILE A 93 -31.91 -12.70 -3.01
CA ILE A 93 -33.02 -13.52 -2.53
C ILE A 93 -32.64 -14.08 -1.17
N GLU A 94 -33.52 -13.92 -0.17
CA GLU A 94 -33.32 -14.46 1.17
C GLU A 94 -32.95 -15.96 1.15
N GLY A 95 -31.89 -16.34 1.88
CA GLY A 95 -31.41 -17.72 2.00
C GLY A 95 -30.44 -18.16 0.91
N GLU A 96 -30.33 -17.43 -0.20
CA GLU A 96 -29.39 -17.75 -1.28
C GLU A 96 -27.97 -17.24 -0.98
N GLN A 97 -26.98 -17.88 -1.59
CA GLN A 97 -25.57 -17.49 -1.46
C GLN A 97 -25.14 -16.58 -2.61
N TYR A 98 -24.38 -15.54 -2.26
CA TYR A 98 -23.81 -14.59 -3.20
C TYR A 98 -22.31 -14.46 -2.96
N GLU A 99 -21.55 -14.41 -4.04
CA GLU A 99 -20.12 -14.14 -3.98
C GLU A 99 -19.87 -12.64 -4.16
N LEU A 100 -19.16 -12.06 -3.20
CA LEU A 100 -18.62 -10.72 -3.29
C LEU A 100 -17.15 -10.80 -3.68
N GLN A 101 -16.71 -9.85 -4.50
CA GLN A 101 -15.36 -9.75 -4.99
C GLN A 101 -14.75 -8.41 -4.59
N CYS A 102 -13.50 -8.45 -4.13
CA CYS A 102 -12.68 -7.28 -3.82
C CYS A 102 -11.46 -7.29 -4.74
N ASP A 103 -11.35 -6.28 -5.59
CA ASP A 103 -10.22 -6.09 -6.49
C ASP A 103 -9.27 -5.06 -5.91
N VAL A 104 -8.00 -5.46 -5.78
CA VAL A 104 -6.89 -4.62 -5.36
C VAL A 104 -5.95 -4.51 -6.55
N LEU A 105 -5.87 -3.32 -7.13
CA LEU A 105 -5.08 -3.07 -8.33
C LEU A 105 -3.73 -2.48 -7.99
N ASP A 106 -2.73 -2.90 -8.76
CA ASP A 106 -1.36 -2.43 -8.75
C ASP A 106 -0.74 -2.38 -7.34
N VAL A 107 -0.58 -3.54 -6.71
CA VAL A 107 0.03 -3.67 -5.39
C VAL A 107 1.39 -4.37 -5.46
N ALA A 108 2.40 -3.79 -4.82
CA ALA A 108 3.69 -4.43 -4.59
C ALA A 108 4.41 -3.87 -3.35
N PRO A 109 5.10 -4.71 -2.54
CA PRO A 109 5.17 -6.17 -2.63
C PRO A 109 3.91 -6.85 -2.09
N LEU A 110 3.44 -7.88 -2.80
CA LEU A 110 2.15 -8.49 -2.49
C LEU A 110 2.11 -9.24 -1.15
N GLN A 111 3.24 -9.82 -0.73
CA GLN A 111 3.36 -10.57 0.52
C GLN A 111 2.97 -9.79 1.79
N TYR A 112 2.89 -8.45 1.71
CA TYR A 112 2.47 -7.60 2.82
C TYR A 112 0.97 -7.27 2.80
N LEU A 113 0.26 -7.61 1.73
CA LEU A 113 -1.15 -7.33 1.58
C LEU A 113 -2.01 -8.31 2.41
N THR A 114 -2.91 -7.74 3.20
CA THR A 114 -4.06 -8.42 3.78
C THR A 114 -5.34 -7.72 3.31
N VAL A 115 -6.26 -8.45 2.70
CA VAL A 115 -7.61 -7.94 2.38
C VAL A 115 -8.56 -8.32 3.49
N LYS A 116 -9.19 -7.35 4.15
CA LYS A 116 -10.18 -7.57 5.20
C LYS A 116 -11.57 -7.24 4.70
N TRP A 117 -12.56 -8.01 5.11
CA TRP A 117 -13.95 -7.87 4.72
C TRP A 117 -14.79 -7.40 5.89
N TYR A 118 -15.63 -6.39 5.66
CA TYR A 118 -16.49 -5.83 6.68
C TYR A 118 -17.94 -5.76 6.20
N LYS A 119 -18.86 -6.00 7.15
CA LYS A 119 -20.28 -5.65 7.04
C LYS A 119 -20.60 -4.66 8.14
N GLY A 120 -20.93 -3.42 7.79
CA GLY A 120 -20.91 -2.33 8.76
C GLY A 120 -19.54 -2.26 9.43
N GLN A 121 -19.44 -2.28 10.75
CA GLN A 121 -18.13 -2.28 11.45
C GLN A 121 -17.62 -3.69 11.80
N THR A 122 -18.35 -4.74 11.44
CA THR A 122 -18.03 -6.12 11.81
C THR A 122 -17.08 -6.75 10.80
N LEU A 123 -15.91 -7.20 11.24
CA LEU A 123 -14.99 -8.00 10.43
C LEU A 123 -15.59 -9.37 10.16
N LEU A 124 -15.75 -9.72 8.89
CA LEU A 124 -16.28 -11.02 8.44
C LEU A 124 -15.17 -12.02 8.17
N ASN A 125 -14.16 -11.60 7.41
CA ASN A 125 -13.09 -12.48 6.95
C ASN A 125 -11.84 -11.65 6.60
N GLN A 126 -10.71 -12.34 6.44
CA GLN A 126 -9.48 -11.75 5.92
C GLN A 126 -8.74 -12.74 5.00
N THR A 127 -8.13 -12.21 3.96
CA THR A 127 -7.35 -12.95 2.97
C THR A 127 -5.93 -12.42 2.95
N THR A 128 -4.96 -13.30 3.07
CA THR A 128 -3.52 -12.99 2.96
C THR A 128 -2.93 -13.64 1.72
N PHE A 129 -1.92 -13.03 1.14
CA PHE A 129 -1.26 -13.53 -0.07
C PHE A 129 0.17 -13.99 0.25
N THR A 130 0.58 -15.14 -0.28
CA THR A 130 1.92 -15.73 -0.08
C THR A 130 2.86 -15.47 -1.26
N ASP A 131 2.35 -14.87 -2.33
CA ASP A 131 3.10 -14.58 -3.54
C ASP A 131 4.08 -13.42 -3.27
N THR A 132 5.35 -13.66 -3.63
CA THR A 132 6.49 -12.78 -3.35
C THR A 132 6.79 -11.83 -4.51
N SER A 133 5.82 -11.60 -5.40
CA SER A 133 5.95 -10.61 -6.47
C SER A 133 6.34 -9.26 -5.88
N ILE A 134 7.49 -8.77 -6.34
CA ILE A 134 8.02 -7.44 -6.03
C ILE A 134 7.57 -6.40 -7.07
N THR A 135 7.01 -6.85 -8.19
CA THR A 135 6.41 -6.01 -9.22
C THR A 135 4.91 -5.84 -8.99
N PRO A 136 4.30 -4.74 -9.49
CA PRO A 136 2.88 -4.48 -9.32
C PRO A 136 2.04 -5.61 -9.91
N VAL A 137 1.10 -6.11 -9.12
CA VAL A 137 0.15 -7.14 -9.56
C VAL A 137 -1.25 -6.75 -9.14
N ASN A 138 -2.23 -7.23 -9.91
CA ASN A 138 -3.63 -7.13 -9.54
C ASN A 138 -4.02 -8.40 -8.79
N LYS A 139 -4.77 -8.25 -7.69
CA LYS A 139 -5.31 -9.37 -6.94
C LYS A 139 -6.78 -9.20 -6.66
N THR A 140 -7.42 -10.34 -6.61
CA THR A 140 -8.82 -10.48 -6.33
C THR A 140 -8.96 -11.38 -5.11
N ALA A 141 -9.70 -10.92 -4.11
CA ALA A 141 -10.17 -11.74 -3.01
C ALA A 141 -11.69 -11.88 -3.13
N THR A 142 -12.25 -13.01 -2.71
CA THR A 142 -13.70 -13.20 -2.69
C THR A 142 -14.18 -13.71 -1.34
N ILE A 143 -15.45 -13.45 -1.03
CA ILE A 143 -16.17 -14.04 0.09
C ILE A 143 -17.54 -14.51 -0.37
N LEU A 144 -18.03 -15.57 0.27
CA LEU A 144 -19.43 -15.99 0.15
C LEU A 144 -20.23 -15.41 1.31
N ILE A 145 -21.37 -14.81 0.98
CA ILE A 145 -22.37 -14.35 1.95
C ILE A 145 -23.68 -15.09 1.71
N THR A 146 -24.45 -15.31 2.76
CA THR A 146 -25.84 -15.75 2.64
C THR A 146 -26.72 -14.52 2.86
N ALA A 147 -27.65 -14.25 1.94
CA ALA A 147 -28.54 -13.11 2.06
C ALA A 147 -29.58 -13.35 3.17
N ASP A 148 -29.69 -12.39 4.08
CA ASP A 148 -30.65 -12.37 5.18
C ASP A 148 -31.51 -11.11 5.04
N ARG A 149 -32.83 -11.23 5.23
CA ARG A 149 -33.74 -10.09 5.11
C ARG A 149 -33.50 -9.00 6.16
N ALA A 150 -32.91 -9.36 7.31
CA ALA A 150 -32.47 -8.41 8.31
C ALA A 150 -31.27 -7.55 7.85
N ASP A 151 -30.61 -7.96 6.76
CA ASP A 151 -29.45 -7.29 6.18
C ASP A 151 -29.80 -6.40 4.98
N ASP A 152 -31.08 -6.17 4.71
CA ASP A 152 -31.50 -5.22 3.68
C ASP A 152 -30.94 -3.82 3.96
N GLY A 153 -30.24 -3.25 2.99
CA GLY A 153 -29.51 -1.98 3.14
C GLY A 153 -28.17 -2.10 3.88
N ALA A 154 -27.73 -3.30 4.25
CA ALA A 154 -26.41 -3.50 4.85
C ALA A 154 -25.30 -3.11 3.85
N GLN A 155 -24.25 -2.50 4.40
CA GLN A 155 -23.09 -2.08 3.63
C GLN A 155 -21.92 -3.02 3.84
N TYR A 156 -21.41 -3.55 2.75
CA TYR A 156 -20.19 -4.34 2.69
C TYR A 156 -19.05 -3.46 2.20
N ARG A 157 -17.86 -3.67 2.73
CA ARG A 157 -16.63 -3.06 2.21
C ARG A 157 -15.48 -4.03 2.34
N CYS A 158 -14.46 -3.84 1.52
CA CYS A 158 -13.18 -4.47 1.72
C CYS A 158 -12.09 -3.42 1.97
N GLU A 159 -11.09 -3.80 2.76
CA GLU A 159 -9.95 -2.97 3.11
C GLU A 159 -8.66 -3.69 2.75
N ALA A 160 -7.81 -3.04 1.96
CA ALA A 160 -6.45 -3.48 1.69
C ALA A 160 -5.52 -2.88 2.75
N GLU A 161 -4.96 -3.73 3.61
CA GLU A 161 -4.01 -3.36 4.66
C GLU A 161 -2.60 -3.87 4.31
N LEU A 162 -1.61 -2.99 4.37
CA LEU A 162 -0.20 -3.31 4.08
C LEU A 162 0.62 -3.46 5.36
N LYS A 163 0.90 -4.71 5.76
CA LYS A 163 1.62 -5.07 6.99
C LYS A 163 3.13 -5.18 6.76
N LEU A 164 3.81 -4.04 6.74
CA LEU A 164 5.27 -3.96 6.52
C LEU A 164 6.14 -4.31 7.74
N GLY A 165 5.53 -4.70 8.86
CA GLY A 165 6.24 -4.97 10.11
C GLY A 165 6.75 -3.70 10.82
N ALA A 166 7.66 -3.88 11.78
CA ALA A 166 8.13 -2.80 12.67
C ALA A 166 8.88 -1.67 11.94
N GLU A 167 9.46 -1.96 10.77
CA GLU A 167 10.21 -0.99 9.97
C GLU A 167 9.32 -0.09 9.09
N GLY A 168 8.04 -0.46 8.92
CA GLY A 168 7.08 0.29 8.13
C GLY A 168 6.22 1.26 8.93
N PRO A 169 5.38 2.07 8.24
CA PRO A 169 4.54 3.05 8.87
C PRO A 169 3.62 2.44 9.93
N GLN A 170 3.47 3.13 11.06
CA GLN A 170 2.58 2.76 12.15
C GLN A 170 1.57 3.89 12.39
N PRO A 171 0.24 3.62 12.29
CA PRO A 171 -0.39 2.33 11.99
C PRO A 171 -0.15 1.87 10.53
N PRO A 172 -0.35 0.57 10.22
CA PRO A 172 -0.29 0.06 8.86
C PRO A 172 -1.19 0.86 7.90
N PRO A 173 -0.74 1.17 6.69
CA PRO A 173 -1.56 1.83 5.69
C PRO A 173 -2.76 0.96 5.28
N VAL A 174 -3.92 1.60 5.19
CA VAL A 174 -5.18 0.97 4.80
C VAL A 174 -5.83 1.78 3.69
N LYS A 175 -6.28 1.10 2.63
CA LYS A 175 -7.15 1.65 1.60
C LYS A 175 -8.48 0.91 1.62
N THR A 176 -9.56 1.67 1.68
CA THR A 176 -10.91 1.14 1.82
C THR A 176 -11.67 1.29 0.50
N SER A 177 -12.41 0.26 0.11
CA SER A 177 -13.33 0.35 -1.02
C SER A 177 -14.49 1.28 -0.72
N GLU A 178 -15.11 1.84 -1.77
CA GLU A 178 -16.46 2.38 -1.62
C GLU A 178 -17.41 1.28 -1.10
N PRO A 179 -18.39 1.60 -0.25
CA PRO A 179 -19.27 0.60 0.33
C PRO A 179 -20.27 0.08 -0.73
N LEU A 180 -20.41 -1.24 -0.79
CA LEU A 180 -21.43 -1.94 -1.54
C LEU A 180 -22.68 -2.10 -0.67
N SER A 181 -23.77 -1.42 -1.03
CA SER A 181 -25.07 -1.65 -0.39
C SER A 181 -25.78 -2.83 -1.04
N ILE A 182 -26.27 -3.76 -0.24
CA ILE A 182 -27.09 -4.87 -0.75
C ILE A 182 -28.58 -4.59 -0.51
N THR A 183 -29.42 -5.11 -1.40
CA THR A 183 -30.88 -5.11 -1.24
C THR A 183 -31.34 -6.56 -1.20
N VAL A 184 -32.21 -6.92 -0.27
CA VAL A 184 -32.71 -8.29 -0.08
C VAL A 184 -34.23 -8.33 -0.18
N HIS A 185 -34.79 -9.36 -0.81
CA HIS A 185 -36.24 -9.55 -0.98
C HIS A 185 -36.76 -10.84 -0.36
#